data_AF-A0A2U8UES0-F1
#
_entry.id   AF-A0A2U8UES0-F1
#
_cell.length_a   1.000
_cell.length_b   1.000
_cell.length_c   1.000
_cell.angle_alpha   90.00
_cell.angle_beta   90.00
_cell.angle_gamma   90.00
#
_symmetry.space_group_name_H-M   'P 1'
#
loop_
_entity.id
_entity.type
_entity.pdbx_description
1 polymer ?
#
loop_
_entity_poly.entity_id
_entity_poly.type
_entity_poly.pdbx_seq_one_letter_code
_entity_poly.pdbx_strand_id
1 'polypeptide(L)'
;YPIWEAVTLDEWLYNGGPYQLVIFHFLIGISAYMGRQWELSYRLGMRPWICVAYSAPVSAAFAVFLVYPFGQGSFSDGMPLGISGTFNFMFVFQAEHNILMHPFHMAGVAGMFGGALFSAMHGSLVTSSLIRETTGLDSQNYGYKFGQEEETYNIVAAHGYFGRLIFQYASFNNSRSLHFFLASWPVICVWLTSMGICTMAFNLNGFNFNQSVVDASGKVVPTWGDVLNRANL
;
A
#
# COMPACT_ATOMS: atom_id res chain seq x y z
N TYR A 1 -26.63 -11.80 -2.51
CA TYR A 1 -27.27 -12.86 -1.70
C TYR A 1 -27.36 -12.40 -0.24
N PRO A 2 -28.24 -11.42 0.06
CA PRO A 2 -28.54 -11.01 1.43
C PRO A 2 -29.36 -12.10 2.16
N ILE A 3 -29.49 -11.99 3.48
CA ILE A 3 -30.12 -13.00 4.33
C ILE A 3 -31.54 -13.35 3.87
N TRP A 4 -32.33 -12.36 3.44
CA TRP A 4 -33.72 -12.56 3.03
C TRP A 4 -33.92 -13.19 1.64
N GLU A 5 -32.83 -13.41 0.88
CA GLU A 5 -32.90 -14.20 -0.38
C GLU A 5 -32.72 -15.71 -0.13
N ALA A 6 -32.31 -16.11 1.08
CA ALA A 6 -32.19 -17.51 1.45
C ALA A 6 -33.48 -18.03 2.10
N VAL A 7 -33.80 -19.31 1.89
CA VAL A 7 -34.94 -20.01 2.51
C VAL A 7 -34.69 -20.19 4.01
N THR A 8 -33.45 -20.45 4.41
CA THR A 8 -33.05 -20.58 5.82
C THR A 8 -31.69 -19.93 6.09
N LEU A 9 -31.39 -19.67 7.36
CA LEU A 9 -30.04 -19.23 7.76
C LEU A 9 -28.97 -20.28 7.46
N ASP A 10 -29.30 -21.57 7.57
CA ASP A 10 -28.35 -22.66 7.26
C ASP A 10 -27.96 -22.65 5.78
N GLU A 11 -28.92 -22.44 4.88
CA GLU A 11 -28.67 -22.24 3.45
C GLU A 11 -27.77 -21.01 3.23
N TRP A 12 -28.06 -19.90 3.92
CA TRP A 12 -27.28 -18.68 3.79
C TRP A 12 -25.82 -18.85 4.25
N LEU A 13 -25.62 -19.55 5.36
CA LEU A 13 -24.29 -19.89 5.90
C LEU A 13 -23.54 -20.84 4.97
N TYR A 14 -24.21 -21.87 4.46
CA TYR A 14 -23.61 -22.85 3.54
C TYR A 14 -23.11 -22.19 2.25
N ASN A 15 -23.86 -21.24 1.70
CA ASN A 15 -23.51 -20.51 0.48
C ASN A 15 -22.56 -19.31 0.71
N GLY A 16 -21.98 -19.16 1.90
CA GLY A 16 -21.01 -18.09 2.18
C GLY A 16 -21.62 -16.69 2.22
N GLY A 17 -22.93 -16.58 2.47
CA GLY A 17 -23.63 -15.30 2.65
C GLY A 17 -22.96 -14.29 3.59
N PRO A 18 -22.35 -14.71 4.73
CA PRO A 18 -21.61 -13.79 5.60
C PRO A 18 -20.50 -12.99 4.90
N TYR A 19 -19.84 -13.59 3.90
CA TYR A 19 -18.77 -12.91 3.16
C TYR A 19 -19.29 -11.63 2.48
N GLN A 20 -20.38 -11.74 1.72
CA GLN A 20 -21.01 -10.59 1.05
C GLN A 20 -21.50 -9.54 2.05
N LEU A 21 -22.12 -9.97 3.15
CA LEU A 21 -22.58 -9.04 4.19
C LEU A 21 -21.40 -8.23 4.74
N VAL A 22 -20.31 -8.89 5.13
CA VAL A 22 -19.15 -8.23 5.72
C VAL A 22 -18.49 -7.28 4.73
N ILE A 23 -18.16 -7.73 3.51
CA ILE A 23 -17.44 -6.88 2.56
C ILE A 23 -18.25 -5.65 2.14
N PHE A 24 -19.57 -5.77 1.92
CA PHE A 24 -20.37 -4.62 1.49
C PHE A 24 -20.51 -3.57 2.59
N HIS A 25 -20.78 -3.98 3.83
CA HIS A 25 -20.84 -3.05 4.95
C HIS A 25 -19.47 -2.44 5.25
N PHE A 26 -18.40 -3.23 5.13
CA PHE A 26 -17.03 -2.75 5.30
C PHE A 26 -16.66 -1.69 4.25
N LEU A 27 -16.91 -1.94 2.96
CA LEU A 27 -16.58 -1.00 1.88
C LEU A 27 -17.35 0.33 2.01
N ILE A 28 -18.62 0.28 2.42
CA ILE A 28 -19.40 1.48 2.77
C ILE A 28 -18.79 2.19 3.98
N GLY A 29 -18.46 1.44 5.03
CA GLY A 29 -17.89 1.96 6.27
C GLY A 29 -16.56 2.69 6.06
N ILE A 30 -15.61 2.10 5.31
CA ILE A 30 -14.31 2.75 5.04
C ILE A 30 -14.46 3.96 4.11
N SER A 31 -15.42 3.95 3.19
CA SER A 31 -15.72 5.09 2.32
C SER A 31 -16.30 6.26 3.12
N ALA A 32 -17.26 5.98 4.00
CA ALA A 32 -17.80 6.97 4.93
C ALA A 32 -16.73 7.48 5.91
N TYR A 33 -15.82 6.61 6.36
CA TYR A 33 -14.70 6.99 7.23
C TYR A 33 -13.73 7.94 6.52
N MET A 34 -13.43 7.72 5.24
CA MET A 34 -12.66 8.65 4.42
C MET A 34 -13.36 10.03 4.37
N GLY A 35 -14.68 10.06 4.15
CA GLY A 35 -15.49 11.29 4.22
C GLY A 35 -15.45 11.96 5.60
N ARG A 36 -15.50 11.17 6.68
CA ARG A 36 -15.39 11.67 8.06
C ARG A 36 -14.05 12.35 8.33
N GLN A 37 -12.94 11.84 7.79
CA GLN A 37 -11.63 12.49 7.92
C GLN A 37 -11.63 13.88 7.29
N TRP A 38 -12.25 14.01 6.10
CA TRP A 38 -12.44 15.30 5.46
C TRP A 38 -13.34 16.22 6.31
N GLU A 39 -14.49 15.73 6.76
CA GLU A 39 -15.43 16.56 7.54
C GLU A 39 -14.75 17.10 8.80
N LEU A 40 -14.09 16.25 9.58
CA LEU A 40 -13.41 16.69 10.79
C LEU A 40 -12.30 17.71 10.50
N SER A 41 -11.54 17.51 9.41
CA SER A 41 -10.52 18.49 8.99
C SER A 41 -11.14 19.85 8.69
N TYR A 42 -12.31 19.87 8.06
CA TYR A 42 -13.05 21.11 7.78
C TYR A 42 -13.55 21.77 9.08
N ARG A 43 -14.14 21.01 10.00
CA ARG A 43 -14.65 21.52 11.29
C ARG A 43 -13.55 22.15 12.14
N LEU A 44 -12.33 21.63 12.06
CA LEU A 44 -11.16 22.11 12.81
C LEU A 44 -10.34 23.18 12.05
N GLY A 45 -10.74 23.58 10.85
CA GLY A 45 -9.98 24.53 10.03
C GLY A 45 -8.61 23.98 9.56
N MET A 46 -8.46 22.66 9.50
CA MET A 46 -7.25 21.99 9.01
C MET A 46 -7.22 21.94 7.48
N ARG A 47 -6.04 21.67 6.92
CA ARG A 47 -5.89 21.37 5.48
C ARG A 47 -6.58 20.01 5.15
N PRO A 48 -7.32 19.88 4.04
CA PRO A 48 -8.29 18.80 3.87
C PRO A 48 -7.76 17.49 3.24
N TRP A 49 -6.45 17.25 3.24
CA TRP A 49 -5.84 16.21 2.40
C TRP A 49 -5.48 14.89 3.11
N ILE A 50 -5.80 14.74 4.40
CA ILE A 50 -5.59 13.47 5.12
C ILE A 50 -6.44 12.35 4.49
N CYS A 51 -7.69 12.65 4.13
CA CYS A 51 -8.57 11.69 3.45
C CYS A 51 -8.02 11.24 2.09
N VAL A 52 -7.26 12.10 1.40
CA VAL A 52 -6.63 11.76 0.12
C VAL A 52 -5.55 10.70 0.32
N ALA A 53 -4.73 10.81 1.37
CA ALA A 53 -3.78 9.75 1.71
C ALA A 53 -4.49 8.44 2.08
N TYR A 54 -5.59 8.52 2.84
CA TYR A 54 -6.41 7.36 3.21
C TYR A 54 -7.14 6.72 2.01
N SER A 55 -7.32 7.44 0.90
CA SER A 55 -7.91 6.86 -0.31
C SER A 55 -7.07 5.74 -0.92
N ALA A 56 -5.75 5.70 -0.67
CA ALA A 56 -4.89 4.65 -1.21
C ALA A 56 -5.26 3.25 -0.66
N PRO A 57 -5.30 3.02 0.66
CA PRO A 57 -5.77 1.74 1.20
C PRO A 57 -7.27 1.48 0.92
N VAL A 58 -8.11 2.52 0.85
CA VAL A 58 -9.52 2.34 0.42
C VAL A 58 -9.58 1.77 -1.00
N SER A 59 -8.85 2.38 -1.95
CA SER A 59 -8.77 1.90 -3.33
C SER A 59 -8.27 0.46 -3.41
N ALA A 60 -7.23 0.11 -2.65
CA ALA A 60 -6.71 -1.26 -2.59
C ALA A 60 -7.76 -2.26 -2.07
N ALA A 61 -8.52 -1.90 -1.04
CA ALA A 61 -9.62 -2.74 -0.53
C ALA A 61 -10.73 -2.94 -1.57
N PHE A 62 -11.13 -1.87 -2.28
CA PHE A 62 -12.09 -1.98 -3.38
C PHE A 62 -11.59 -2.87 -4.51
N ALA A 63 -10.29 -2.80 -4.83
CA ALA A 63 -9.70 -3.61 -5.90
C ALA A 63 -9.88 -5.12 -5.64
N VAL A 64 -9.56 -5.59 -4.42
CA VAL A 64 -9.59 -7.03 -4.08
C VAL A 64 -10.96 -7.57 -3.66
N PHE A 65 -11.84 -6.72 -3.11
CA PHE A 65 -13.15 -7.16 -2.62
C PHE A 65 -14.31 -6.85 -3.57
N LEU A 66 -14.13 -5.96 -4.55
CA LEU A 66 -15.22 -5.55 -5.44
C LEU A 66 -14.83 -5.59 -6.91
N VAL A 67 -13.79 -4.85 -7.32
CA VAL A 67 -13.45 -4.70 -8.74
C VAL A 67 -12.99 -6.03 -9.33
N TYR A 68 -12.08 -6.74 -8.64
CA TYR A 68 -11.60 -8.03 -9.10
C TYR A 68 -12.72 -9.09 -9.21
N PRO A 69 -13.55 -9.31 -8.17
CA PRO A 69 -14.76 -10.13 -8.29
C PRO A 69 -15.67 -9.77 -9.47
N PHE A 70 -15.88 -8.48 -9.72
CA PHE A 70 -16.72 -8.05 -10.84
C PHE A 70 -16.09 -8.37 -12.20
N GLY A 71 -14.79 -8.17 -12.34
CA GLY A 71 -14.07 -8.49 -13.57
C GLY A 71 -14.04 -9.98 -13.88
N GLN A 72 -13.90 -10.82 -12.85
CA GLN A 72 -13.92 -12.28 -12.96
C GLN A 72 -15.35 -12.88 -12.98
N GLY A 73 -16.36 -12.08 -12.63
CA GLY A 73 -17.77 -12.48 -12.67
C GLY A 73 -18.28 -13.21 -11.43
N SER A 74 -17.50 -13.28 -10.35
CA SER A 74 -17.90 -13.96 -9.11
C SER A 74 -17.23 -13.39 -7.86
N PHE A 75 -17.99 -13.32 -6.75
CA PHE A 75 -17.45 -13.03 -5.42
C PHE A 75 -16.67 -14.19 -4.81
N SER A 76 -16.70 -15.39 -5.39
CA SER A 76 -15.83 -16.50 -5.00
C SER A 76 -14.35 -16.19 -5.21
N ASP A 77 -14.05 -15.33 -6.19
CA ASP A 77 -12.67 -14.99 -6.57
C ASP A 77 -12.17 -13.75 -5.82
N GLY A 78 -13.01 -13.16 -4.96
CA GLY A 78 -12.59 -12.10 -4.07
C GLY A 78 -11.65 -12.61 -2.98
N MET A 79 -10.78 -11.72 -2.49
CA MET A 79 -9.82 -12.10 -1.45
C MET A 79 -10.54 -12.62 -0.18
N PRO A 80 -10.25 -13.84 0.32
CA PRO A 80 -10.88 -14.35 1.52
C PRO A 80 -10.50 -13.55 2.78
N LEU A 81 -11.41 -13.53 3.76
CA LEU A 81 -11.22 -12.82 5.03
C LEU A 81 -10.44 -13.66 6.06
N GLY A 82 -9.18 -13.96 5.76
CA GLY A 82 -8.31 -14.72 6.66
C GLY A 82 -6.89 -14.83 6.13
N ILE A 83 -5.93 -15.04 7.04
CA ILE A 83 -4.49 -15.00 6.73
C ILE A 83 -4.11 -15.99 5.61
N SER A 84 -4.44 -17.27 5.79
CA SER A 84 -4.13 -18.30 4.78
C SER A 84 -4.91 -18.10 3.47
N GLY A 85 -6.12 -17.55 3.57
CA GLY A 85 -6.95 -17.23 2.41
C GLY A 85 -6.36 -16.09 1.58
N THR A 86 -5.74 -15.08 2.21
CA THR A 86 -4.97 -14.05 1.51
C THR A 86 -3.80 -14.67 0.73
N PHE A 87 -3.05 -15.61 1.32
CA PHE A 87 -1.98 -16.30 0.57
C PHE A 87 -2.52 -17.09 -0.61
N ASN A 88 -3.62 -17.81 -0.44
CA ASN A 88 -4.27 -18.53 -1.53
C ASN A 88 -4.66 -17.60 -2.67
N PHE A 89 -5.32 -16.48 -2.37
CA PHE A 89 -5.65 -15.44 -3.36
C PHE A 89 -4.39 -14.97 -4.10
N MET A 90 -3.31 -14.65 -3.38
CA MET A 90 -2.06 -14.18 -3.98
C MET A 90 -1.43 -15.20 -4.94
N PHE A 91 -1.44 -16.49 -4.59
CA PHE A 91 -0.86 -17.53 -5.45
C PHE A 91 -1.69 -17.76 -6.71
N VAL A 92 -3.02 -17.84 -6.57
CA VAL A 92 -3.93 -17.98 -7.73
C VAL A 92 -3.79 -16.77 -8.65
N PHE A 93 -3.80 -15.56 -8.07
CA PHE A 93 -3.65 -14.32 -8.84
C PHE A 93 -2.32 -14.27 -9.60
N GLN A 94 -1.23 -14.78 -9.02
CA GLN A 94 0.05 -14.91 -9.74
C GLN A 94 -0.04 -15.91 -10.90
N ALA A 95 -0.66 -17.07 -10.70
CA ALA A 95 -0.82 -18.07 -11.74
C ALA A 95 -1.65 -17.52 -12.92
N GLU A 96 -2.74 -16.80 -12.63
CA GLU A 96 -3.68 -16.31 -13.64
C GLU A 96 -3.21 -15.02 -14.34
N HIS A 97 -2.54 -14.13 -13.61
CA HIS A 97 -2.22 -12.77 -14.11
C HIS A 97 -0.74 -12.45 -14.22
N ASN A 98 0.15 -13.33 -13.75
CA ASN A 98 1.59 -13.07 -13.70
C ASN A 98 1.93 -11.71 -13.05
N ILE A 99 1.27 -11.40 -11.93
CA ILE A 99 1.34 -10.09 -11.26
C ILE A 99 2.77 -9.63 -10.95
N LEU A 100 3.69 -10.55 -10.69
CA LEU A 100 5.10 -10.21 -10.46
C LEU A 100 5.75 -9.52 -11.67
N MET A 101 5.24 -9.76 -12.88
CA MET A 101 5.69 -9.12 -14.12
C MET A 101 4.85 -7.89 -14.50
N HIS A 102 3.93 -7.43 -13.64
CA HIS A 102 3.12 -6.26 -13.89
C HIS A 102 3.78 -4.98 -13.31
N PRO A 103 4.02 -3.92 -14.11
CA PRO A 103 4.78 -2.75 -13.66
C PRO A 103 4.11 -2.00 -12.50
N PHE A 104 2.78 -1.99 -12.43
CA PHE A 104 2.08 -1.35 -11.31
C PHE A 104 2.29 -2.09 -9.98
N HIS A 105 2.44 -3.43 -10.01
CA HIS A 105 2.78 -4.18 -8.81
C HIS A 105 4.23 -3.91 -8.39
N MET A 106 5.17 -3.83 -9.34
CA MET A 106 6.56 -3.43 -9.06
C MET A 106 6.66 -2.04 -8.43
N ALA A 107 5.88 -1.07 -8.94
CA ALA A 107 5.77 0.25 -8.33
C ALA A 107 5.23 0.19 -6.90
N GLY A 108 4.25 -0.68 -6.64
CA GLY A 108 3.76 -1.01 -5.31
C GLY A 108 4.84 -1.49 -4.34
N VAL A 109 5.63 -2.47 -4.78
CA VAL A 109 6.76 -3.02 -4.00
C VAL A 109 7.77 -1.92 -3.67
N ALA A 110 8.13 -1.08 -4.66
CA ALA A 110 8.99 0.08 -4.44
C ALA A 110 8.39 1.09 -3.45
N GLY A 111 7.07 1.28 -3.50
CA GLY A 111 6.32 2.08 -2.56
C GLY A 111 6.42 1.60 -1.10
N MET A 112 6.24 0.30 -0.88
CA MET A 112 6.27 -0.28 0.47
C MET A 112 7.67 -0.38 1.05
N PHE A 113 8.65 -0.84 0.26
CA PHE A 113 10.03 -0.82 0.71
C PHE A 113 10.56 0.60 0.90
N GLY A 114 10.26 1.52 -0.03
CA GLY A 114 10.62 2.93 0.12
C GLY A 114 9.94 3.57 1.32
N GLY A 115 8.63 3.35 1.53
CA GLY A 115 7.90 3.86 2.68
C GLY A 115 8.48 3.38 4.02
N ALA A 116 8.80 2.10 4.14
CA ALA A 116 9.47 1.55 5.32
C ALA A 116 10.87 2.15 5.53
N LEU A 117 11.67 2.24 4.46
CA LEU A 117 13.00 2.86 4.48
C LEU A 117 12.92 4.32 4.95
N PHE A 118 12.03 5.11 4.36
CA PHE A 118 11.90 6.53 4.68
C PHE A 118 11.30 6.76 6.06
N SER A 119 10.42 5.87 6.54
CA SER A 119 9.95 5.89 7.93
C SER A 119 11.12 5.69 8.90
N ALA A 120 11.97 4.69 8.67
CA ALA A 120 13.13 4.41 9.50
C ALA A 120 14.17 5.55 9.43
N MET A 121 14.44 6.06 8.22
CA MET A 121 15.34 7.19 7.99
C MET A 121 14.86 8.46 8.69
N HIS A 122 13.58 8.81 8.56
CA HIS A 122 13.05 10.02 9.17
C HIS A 122 13.12 9.93 10.71
N GLY A 123 12.68 8.79 11.27
CA GLY A 123 12.76 8.54 12.71
C GLY A 123 14.21 8.64 13.21
N SER A 124 15.16 7.99 12.55
CA SER A 124 16.56 8.00 12.99
C SER A 124 17.20 9.39 12.90
N LEU A 125 16.92 10.17 11.85
CA LEU A 125 17.47 11.52 11.69
C LEU A 125 16.91 12.50 12.73
N VAL A 126 15.59 12.46 12.98
CA VAL A 126 14.97 13.28 14.03
C VAL A 126 15.52 12.91 15.41
N THR A 127 15.55 11.61 15.75
CA THR A 127 16.08 11.15 17.04
C THR A 127 17.55 11.51 17.23
N SER A 128 18.37 11.42 16.18
CA SER A 128 19.81 11.77 16.24
C SER A 128 20.11 13.25 16.47
N SER A 129 19.11 14.12 16.30
CA SER A 129 19.28 15.58 16.32
C SER A 129 18.39 16.28 17.36
N LEU A 130 17.84 15.52 18.32
CA LEU A 130 17.11 16.08 19.45
C LEU A 130 17.98 17.07 20.24
N ILE A 131 17.37 18.19 20.62
CA ILE A 131 18.01 19.15 21.51
C ILE A 131 18.05 18.55 22.92
N ARG A 132 19.17 18.71 23.62
CA ARG A 132 19.35 18.12 24.94
C ARG A 132 18.59 18.91 25.99
N GLU A 133 17.44 18.39 26.40
CA GLU A 133 16.56 18.95 27.43
C GLU A 133 16.44 18.09 28.70
N THR A 134 17.10 16.93 28.74
CA THR A 134 17.08 16.01 29.89
C THR A 134 18.48 15.60 30.36
N THR A 135 18.54 14.97 31.54
CA THR A 135 19.76 14.37 32.09
C THR A 135 19.88 12.90 31.69
N GLY A 136 21.06 12.28 31.91
CA GLY A 136 21.27 10.87 31.57
C GLY A 136 20.49 9.86 32.41
N LEU A 137 19.75 10.32 33.42
CA LEU A 137 18.90 9.48 34.27
C LEU A 137 17.45 9.42 33.77
N ASP A 138 17.03 10.38 32.95
CA ASP A 138 15.64 10.53 32.48
C ASP A 138 15.54 10.20 30.99
N SER A 139 14.38 9.69 30.56
CA SER A 139 14.08 9.50 29.14
C SER A 139 14.13 10.84 28.39
N GLN A 140 14.78 10.84 27.22
CA GLN A 140 14.84 12.02 26.34
C GLN A 140 13.45 12.51 25.91
N ASN A 141 12.44 11.64 25.90
CA ASN A 141 11.05 12.00 25.59
C ASN A 141 10.49 13.07 26.54
N TYR A 142 10.97 13.12 27.80
CA TYR A 142 10.54 14.15 28.76
C TYR A 142 11.03 15.55 28.40
N GLY A 143 11.99 15.67 27.48
CA GLY A 143 12.45 16.94 26.95
C GLY A 143 11.38 17.68 26.15
N TYR A 144 10.51 16.95 25.44
CA TYR A 144 9.39 17.52 24.71
C TYR A 144 8.18 17.76 25.64
N LYS A 145 7.55 18.93 25.52
CA LYS A 145 6.28 19.28 26.17
C LYS A 145 5.18 19.44 25.12
N PHE A 146 4.04 18.81 25.36
CA PHE A 146 2.90 18.88 24.44
C PHE A 146 2.41 20.32 24.27
N GLY A 147 2.42 20.80 23.02
CA GLY A 147 1.99 22.17 22.67
C GLY A 147 3.09 23.23 22.78
N GLN A 148 4.36 22.85 22.98
CA GLN A 148 5.47 23.81 22.90
C GLN A 148 5.58 24.42 21.51
N GLU A 149 6.03 25.68 21.44
CA GLU A 149 6.18 26.42 20.18
C GLU A 149 7.50 26.11 19.45
N GLU A 150 8.55 25.79 20.21
CA GLU A 150 9.88 25.53 19.65
C GLU A 150 10.03 24.10 19.13
N GLU A 151 10.73 23.95 18.01
CA GLU A 151 11.06 22.66 17.41
C GLU A 151 11.98 21.85 18.35
N THR A 152 11.68 20.57 18.56
CA THR A 152 12.40 19.71 19.52
C THR A 152 13.74 19.17 19.02
N TYR A 153 14.09 19.43 17.77
CA TYR A 153 15.29 18.88 17.10
C TYR A 153 15.91 19.90 16.15
N ASN A 154 17.20 19.73 15.86
CA ASN A 154 17.94 20.60 14.96
C ASN A 154 17.94 20.07 13.52
N ILE A 155 17.03 20.58 12.69
CA ILE A 155 16.93 20.19 11.27
C ILE A 155 18.18 20.52 10.47
N VAL A 156 18.93 21.57 10.82
CA VAL A 156 20.18 21.95 10.12
C VAL A 156 21.26 20.91 10.39
N ALA A 157 21.34 20.39 11.62
CA ALA A 157 22.25 19.30 11.97
C ALA A 157 21.86 18.00 11.24
N ALA A 158 20.58 17.64 11.23
CA ALA A 158 20.07 16.47 10.51
C ALA A 158 20.35 16.56 9.00
N HIS A 159 20.04 17.72 8.38
CA HIS A 159 20.31 17.99 6.97
C HIS A 159 21.81 17.91 6.67
N GLY A 160 22.65 18.52 7.52
CA GLY A 160 24.10 18.52 7.36
C GLY A 160 24.73 17.13 7.53
N TYR A 161 24.17 16.26 8.38
CA TYR A 161 24.58 14.86 8.47
C TYR A 161 24.21 14.10 7.18
N PHE A 162 22.92 14.11 6.82
CA PHE A 162 22.44 13.32 5.68
C PHE A 162 22.99 13.80 4.34
N GLY A 163 23.15 15.12 4.17
CA GLY A 163 23.76 15.72 2.99
C GLY A 163 25.24 15.36 2.81
N ARG A 164 25.96 15.03 3.89
CA ARG A 164 27.33 14.50 3.82
C ARG A 164 27.36 12.99 3.62
N LEU A 165 26.36 12.27 4.13
CA LEU A 165 26.25 10.82 3.99
C LEU A 165 26.04 10.39 2.53
N ILE A 166 25.20 11.11 1.79
CA ILE A 166 24.86 10.81 0.39
C ILE A 166 25.49 11.85 -0.55
N PHE A 167 24.85 13.01 -0.69
CA PHE A 167 25.37 14.23 -1.28
C PHE A 167 24.39 15.38 -0.99
N GLN A 168 24.86 16.63 -0.96
CA GLN A 168 24.13 17.75 -0.37
C GLN A 168 22.72 17.98 -0.96
N TYR A 169 22.57 17.78 -2.27
CA TYR A 169 21.30 17.98 -2.98
C TYR A 169 20.28 16.84 -2.80
N ALA A 170 20.69 15.67 -2.28
CA ALA A 170 19.77 14.57 -1.96
C ALA A 170 19.03 14.77 -0.63
N SER A 171 19.43 15.77 0.16
CA SER A 171 18.88 16.02 1.50
C SER A 171 17.83 17.12 1.48
N PHE A 172 16.73 16.92 2.19
CA PHE A 172 15.71 17.95 2.37
C PHE A 172 16.18 18.98 3.41
N ASN A 173 16.21 20.25 3.02
CA ASN A 173 16.41 21.39 3.94
C ASN A 173 15.08 22.08 4.30
N ASN A 174 13.97 21.67 3.68
CA ASN A 174 12.63 22.18 3.93
C ASN A 174 11.74 21.07 4.50
N SER A 175 11.35 21.22 5.77
CA SER A 175 10.51 20.24 6.48
C SER A 175 9.18 19.96 5.78
N ARG A 176 8.54 20.97 5.18
CA ARG A 176 7.25 20.77 4.47
C ARG A 176 7.43 19.89 3.23
N SER A 177 8.53 20.06 2.50
CA SER A 177 8.84 19.25 1.31
C SER A 177 9.17 17.81 1.70
N LEU A 178 9.92 17.62 2.78
CA LEU A 178 10.20 16.30 3.35
C LEU A 178 8.91 15.57 3.71
N HIS A 179 8.03 16.18 4.51
CA HIS A 179 6.80 15.53 4.95
C HIS A 179 5.80 15.31 3.80
N PHE A 180 5.78 16.19 2.80
CA PHE A 180 5.01 15.96 1.58
C PHE A 180 5.53 14.75 0.80
N PHE A 181 6.84 14.57 0.69
CA PHE A 181 7.45 13.39 0.09
C PHE A 181 7.12 12.10 0.87
N LEU A 182 7.27 12.13 2.20
CA LEU A 182 6.95 11.00 3.07
C LEU A 182 5.48 10.56 2.94
N ALA A 183 4.57 11.51 2.73
CA ALA A 183 3.16 11.20 2.48
C ALA A 183 2.92 10.68 1.05
N SER A 184 3.45 11.36 0.04
CA SER A 184 3.13 11.09 -1.37
C SER A 184 3.75 9.79 -1.90
N TRP A 185 4.98 9.45 -1.51
CA TRP A 185 5.67 8.26 -2.00
C TRP A 185 4.88 6.96 -1.81
N PRO A 186 4.50 6.56 -0.57
CA PRO A 186 3.73 5.34 -0.37
C PRO A 186 2.32 5.44 -0.97
N VAL A 187 1.67 6.61 -0.89
CA VAL A 187 0.28 6.81 -1.38
C VAL A 187 0.19 6.56 -2.89
N ILE A 188 1.07 7.18 -3.68
CA ILE A 188 1.06 7.03 -5.14
C ILE A 188 1.33 5.58 -5.54
N CYS A 189 2.28 4.92 -4.87
CA CYS A 189 2.61 3.54 -5.20
C CYS A 189 1.47 2.56 -4.84
N VAL A 190 0.75 2.80 -3.75
CA VAL A 190 -0.44 2.01 -3.40
C VAL A 190 -1.57 2.25 -4.41
N TRP A 191 -1.79 3.49 -4.87
CA TRP A 191 -2.73 3.75 -5.96
C TRP A 191 -2.38 2.99 -7.24
N LEU A 192 -1.11 2.97 -7.64
CA LEU A 192 -0.66 2.18 -8.79
C LEU A 192 -0.95 0.69 -8.58
N THR A 193 -0.60 0.14 -7.41
CA THR A 193 -0.86 -1.28 -7.09
C THR A 193 -2.34 -1.61 -7.19
N SER A 194 -3.20 -0.77 -6.61
CA SER A 194 -4.65 -0.91 -6.68
C SER A 194 -5.13 -0.87 -8.13
N MET A 195 -4.63 0.07 -8.94
CA MET A 195 -4.91 0.13 -10.38
C MET A 195 -4.45 -1.13 -11.12
N GLY A 196 -3.33 -1.73 -10.72
CA GLY A 196 -2.84 -3.00 -11.26
C GLY A 196 -3.85 -4.13 -11.04
N ILE A 197 -4.34 -4.29 -9.81
CA ILE A 197 -5.35 -5.30 -9.50
C ILE A 197 -6.65 -5.01 -10.28
N CYS A 198 -7.09 -3.75 -10.33
CA CYS A 198 -8.28 -3.36 -11.08
C CYS A 198 -8.17 -3.60 -12.59
N THR A 199 -6.97 -3.53 -13.19
CA THR A 199 -6.77 -3.76 -14.63
C THR A 199 -6.62 -5.25 -14.95
N MET A 200 -5.91 -6.00 -14.10
CA MET A 200 -5.85 -7.46 -14.19
C MET A 200 -7.20 -8.13 -13.92
N ALA A 201 -8.11 -7.49 -13.18
CA ALA A 201 -9.52 -7.91 -13.10
C ALA A 201 -10.18 -8.05 -14.48
N PHE A 202 -9.72 -7.31 -15.49
CA PHE A 202 -10.19 -7.39 -16.87
C PHE A 202 -9.13 -8.04 -17.77
N ASN A 203 -8.29 -8.91 -17.20
CA ASN A 203 -7.31 -9.76 -17.88
C ASN A 203 -6.23 -9.00 -18.67
N LEU A 204 -5.97 -7.74 -18.31
CA LEU A 204 -4.76 -7.03 -18.74
C LEU A 204 -3.59 -7.41 -17.82
N ASN A 205 -2.92 -8.49 -18.17
CA ASN A 205 -1.96 -9.20 -17.31
C ASN A 205 -0.56 -8.58 -17.32
N GLY A 206 0.32 -9.11 -16.46
CA GLY A 206 1.74 -8.78 -16.46
C GLY A 206 2.44 -9.14 -17.77
N PHE A 207 3.64 -8.60 -17.97
CA PHE A 207 4.40 -8.87 -19.20
C PHE A 207 4.62 -10.37 -19.40
N ASN A 208 4.47 -10.81 -20.65
CA ASN A 208 4.76 -12.18 -21.07
C ASN A 208 5.97 -12.18 -22.01
N PHE A 209 7.08 -12.75 -21.53
CA PHE A 209 8.32 -12.91 -22.30
C PHE A 209 8.69 -14.38 -22.50
N ASN A 210 7.68 -15.27 -22.54
CA ASN A 210 7.89 -16.69 -22.74
C ASN A 210 8.51 -16.94 -24.10
N GLN A 211 9.64 -17.65 -24.12
CA GLN A 211 10.38 -18.01 -25.32
C GLN A 211 10.81 -16.81 -26.18
N SER A 212 10.95 -15.62 -25.58
CA SER A 212 11.28 -14.39 -26.31
C SER A 212 12.71 -14.34 -26.86
N VAL A 213 13.62 -15.16 -26.36
CA VAL A 213 15.03 -15.20 -26.80
C VAL A 213 15.26 -16.47 -27.60
N VAL A 214 15.75 -16.29 -28.83
CA VAL A 214 15.99 -17.37 -29.79
C VAL A 214 17.40 -17.21 -30.36
N ASP A 215 18.12 -18.31 -30.51
CA ASP A 215 19.44 -18.29 -31.17
C ASP A 215 19.33 -18.21 -32.70
N ALA A 216 20.46 -18.09 -33.39
CA ALA A 216 20.49 -18.00 -34.86
C ALA A 216 19.93 -19.26 -35.57
N SER A 217 19.79 -20.38 -34.86
CA SER A 217 19.22 -21.62 -35.40
C SER A 217 17.70 -21.73 -35.20
N GLY A 218 17.07 -20.75 -34.55
CA GLY A 218 15.65 -20.80 -34.22
C GLY A 218 15.34 -21.55 -32.92
N LYS A 219 16.35 -21.93 -32.13
CA LYS A 219 16.14 -22.63 -30.86
C LYS A 219 15.93 -21.63 -29.73
N VAL A 220 14.89 -21.88 -28.91
CA VAL A 220 14.61 -21.07 -27.71
C VAL A 220 15.78 -21.17 -26.73
N VAL A 221 16.24 -20.01 -26.25
CA VAL A 221 17.21 -19.87 -25.17
C VAL A 221 16.44 -19.51 -23.89
N PRO A 222 16.31 -20.43 -22.92
CA PRO A 222 15.50 -20.17 -21.72
C PRO A 222 16.04 -18.99 -20.90
N THR A 223 15.11 -18.19 -20.39
CA THR A 223 15.37 -17.05 -19.51
C THR A 223 14.73 -17.27 -18.14
N TRP A 224 14.93 -16.34 -17.21
CA TRP A 224 14.19 -16.32 -15.94
C TRP A 224 12.68 -16.14 -16.14
N GLY A 225 12.24 -15.51 -17.23
CA GLY A 225 10.82 -15.44 -17.60
C GLY A 225 10.23 -16.83 -17.83
N ASP A 226 10.97 -17.70 -18.51
CA ASP A 226 10.55 -19.10 -18.76
C ASP A 226 10.57 -19.96 -17.49
N VAL A 227 11.48 -19.67 -16.54
CA VAL A 227 11.47 -20.30 -15.22
C VAL A 227 10.23 -19.88 -14.44
N LEU A 228 9.89 -18.59 -14.43
CA LEU A 228 8.68 -18.08 -13.78
C LEU A 228 7.42 -18.68 -14.40
N ASN A 229 7.37 -18.79 -15.73
CA ASN A 229 6.26 -19.43 -16.41
C ASN A 229 6.06 -20.89 -15.96
N ARG A 230 7.14 -21.65 -15.75
CA ARG A 230 7.06 -23.02 -15.22
C ARG A 230 6.58 -23.10 -13.77
N ALA A 231 6.74 -22.04 -12.98
CA ALA A 231 6.19 -21.97 -11.62
C ALA A 231 4.70 -21.58 -11.62
N ASN A 232 4.24 -20.90 -12.66
CA ASN A 232 2.82 -20.53 -12.82
C ASN A 232 1.97 -21.70 -13.37
N LEU A 233 2.58 -22.61 -14.14
CA LEU A 233 1.97 -23.85 -14.65
C LEU A 233 1.83 -24.92 -13.56
#